data_AF-U2HSJ2-F1
#
_entry.id   AF-U2HSJ2-F1
#
_cell.length_a   1.000
_cell.length_b   1.000
_cell.length_c   1.000
_cell.angle_alpha   90.00
_cell.angle_beta   90.00
_cell.angle_gamma   90.00
#
_symmetry.space_group_name_H-M   'P 1'
#
loop_
_entity.id
_entity.type
_entity.pdbx_description
1 polymer ?
#
loop_
_entity_poly.entity_id
_entity_poly.type
_entity_poly.pdbx_seq_one_letter_code
_entity_poly.pdbx_strand_id
1 'polypeptide(L)'
;MDRSTPTFISLTGENSHKIVIPPGQGSFSIGTKNMSKGKYDVLVVEGSAINWDVFNEMYTPHGKQNADRYPNGDWPRFFYYSGDDTGFIQWSEKRRIENLNWAPIGPMKADLSKANIYELSIHATANPIELILGENIKKLYLSGNLANIQIKASPSTTLVQFAPDTGTAADNNYCLPEFLSLNKTVTSVHVDNTVIGAAVDCSSLLQFKNIQSLNLSGNITNLQAIAQLHELEYLGLRTMPDLTGMPALKIWQKLKSFIGWNIEETQGKILQQELKSLLKEREMEYSSVSKLRKKIWFTTEYGIPFTNWEGKNAKIATKAYKSALKAIGKAKTEAEVKQAIIELIDLINTLHNIETVEREDTGTAVEQLVASSRLDLPQELAAQWFDDRRDF
;
A
#
# COMPACT_ATOMS: atom_id res chain seq x y z
N MET A 1 -0.95 24.54 26.38
CA MET A 1 -0.65 23.20 26.90
C MET A 1 0.81 22.93 26.58
N ASP A 2 1.64 22.74 27.61
CA ASP A 2 2.99 22.21 27.39
C ASP A 2 2.83 20.74 26.97
N ARG A 3 2.96 20.51 25.67
CA ARG A 3 2.67 19.21 25.04
C ARG A 3 3.62 18.10 25.52
N SER A 4 4.76 18.47 26.10
CA SER A 4 5.73 17.55 26.68
C SER A 4 5.35 17.03 28.08
N THR A 5 4.34 17.64 28.72
CA THR A 5 3.83 17.19 30.02
C THR A 5 2.66 16.23 29.88
N PRO A 6 2.62 15.14 30.66
CA PRO A 6 1.49 14.23 30.62
C PRO A 6 0.19 14.94 30.97
N THR A 7 -0.79 14.87 30.07
CA THR A 7 -2.10 15.49 30.20
C THR A 7 -3.16 14.40 30.25
N PHE A 8 -4.20 14.59 31.06
CA PHE A 8 -5.34 13.69 31.08
C PHE A 8 -6.42 14.19 30.12
N ILE A 9 -7.04 13.26 29.38
CA ILE A 9 -8.17 13.53 28.49
C ILE A 9 -9.36 12.65 28.87
N SER A 10 -10.56 13.21 28.73
CA SER A 10 -11.82 12.56 29.09
C SER A 10 -12.47 11.85 27.90
N LEU A 11 -11.75 10.87 27.32
CA LEU A 11 -12.14 10.23 26.06
C LEU A 11 -13.32 9.24 26.19
N THR A 12 -13.33 8.43 27.26
CA THR A 12 -14.38 7.42 27.54
C THR A 12 -15.04 7.61 28.92
N GLY A 13 -14.64 8.67 29.62
CA GLY A 13 -14.95 8.97 31.02
C GLY A 13 -13.99 10.04 31.54
N GLU A 14 -14.32 10.66 32.67
CA GLU A 14 -13.52 11.75 33.25
C GLU A 14 -12.06 11.32 33.48
N ASN A 15 -11.11 12.07 32.89
CA ASN A 15 -9.66 11.82 32.98
C ASN A 15 -9.24 10.37 32.66
N SER A 16 -10.01 9.68 31.82
CA SER A 16 -9.83 8.24 31.52
C SER A 16 -8.49 7.88 30.89
N HIS A 17 -7.83 8.81 30.20
CA HIS A 17 -6.59 8.53 29.47
C HIS A 17 -5.52 9.56 29.77
N LYS A 18 -4.30 9.08 30.02
CA LYS A 18 -3.10 9.92 30.15
C LYS A 18 -2.36 9.90 28.82
N ILE A 19 -2.16 11.07 28.22
CA ILE A 19 -1.46 11.22 26.95
C ILE A 19 -0.22 12.10 27.10
N VAL A 20 0.75 11.89 26.22
CA VAL A 20 1.91 12.77 26.03
C VAL A 20 1.98 13.06 24.54
N ILE A 21 2.01 14.33 24.14
CA ILE A 21 1.99 14.73 22.73
C ILE A 21 3.36 15.32 22.39
N PRO A 22 4.23 14.59 21.67
CA PRO A 22 5.51 15.13 21.20
C PRO A 22 5.37 16.50 20.50
N PRO A 23 6.31 17.43 20.71
CA PRO A 23 6.37 18.66 19.94
C PRO A 23 6.35 18.37 18.43
N GLY A 24 5.52 19.10 17.69
CA GLY A 24 5.35 18.92 16.24
C GLY A 24 4.40 17.79 15.82
N GLN A 25 3.95 16.92 16.74
CA GLN A 25 2.95 15.91 16.39
C GLN A 25 1.62 16.58 16.03
N GLY A 26 1.17 16.39 14.78
CA GLY A 26 -0.12 16.86 14.27
C GLY A 26 -1.22 15.80 14.29
N SER A 27 -0.88 14.57 14.68
CA SER A 27 -1.76 13.41 14.62
C SER A 27 -2.20 12.92 15.98
N PHE A 28 -3.34 12.22 16.01
CA PHE A 28 -3.77 11.45 17.18
C PHE A 28 -4.37 10.12 16.73
N SER A 29 -4.07 9.07 17.49
CA SER A 29 -4.40 7.70 17.15
C SER A 29 -5.14 7.00 18.30
N ILE A 30 -6.32 6.47 17.99
CA ILE A 30 -7.19 5.74 18.91
C ILE A 30 -7.36 4.33 18.38
N GLY A 31 -6.87 3.34 19.12
CA GLY A 31 -7.03 1.93 18.80
C GLY A 31 -8.07 1.27 19.69
N THR A 32 -8.57 0.11 19.28
CA THR A 32 -9.39 -0.78 20.08
C THR A 32 -8.53 -1.88 20.69
N LYS A 33 -8.58 -2.00 22.02
CA LYS A 33 -7.78 -2.94 22.81
C LYS A 33 -7.99 -4.38 22.32
N ASN A 34 -6.89 -5.12 22.18
CA ASN A 34 -6.84 -6.51 21.69
C ASN A 34 -7.29 -6.73 20.24
N MET A 35 -7.65 -5.68 19.50
CA MET A 35 -8.10 -5.80 18.09
C MET A 35 -7.17 -5.04 17.16
N SER A 36 -6.84 -3.80 17.49
CA SER A 36 -5.94 -2.98 16.68
C SER A 36 -4.49 -3.45 16.81
N LYS A 37 -3.80 -3.57 15.68
CA LYS A 37 -2.37 -3.89 15.62
C LYS A 37 -1.55 -2.60 15.54
N GLY A 38 -0.43 -2.56 16.26
CA GLY A 38 0.51 -1.44 16.21
C GLY A 38 0.44 -0.53 17.45
N LYS A 39 1.09 0.63 17.35
CA LYS A 39 1.15 1.62 18.44
C LYS A 39 0.11 2.70 18.20
N TYR A 40 -0.69 2.96 19.24
CA TYR A 40 -1.67 4.03 19.29
C TYR A 40 -1.37 4.95 20.47
N ASP A 41 -1.78 6.22 20.39
CA ASP A 41 -1.65 7.18 21.49
C ASP A 41 -2.54 6.76 22.66
N VAL A 42 -3.70 6.17 22.36
CA VAL A 42 -4.65 5.61 23.34
C VAL A 42 -5.32 4.34 22.82
N LEU A 43 -5.73 3.47 23.75
CA LEU A 43 -6.54 2.29 23.46
C LEU A 43 -7.85 2.35 24.23
N VAL A 44 -8.96 2.13 23.55
CA VAL A 44 -10.30 2.03 24.14
C VAL A 44 -10.82 0.59 24.11
N VAL A 45 -11.83 0.27 24.91
CA VAL A 45 -12.51 -1.04 24.83
C VAL A 45 -13.46 -1.04 23.64
N GLU A 46 -13.66 -2.19 23.01
CA GLU A 46 -14.67 -2.38 21.95
C GLU A 46 -16.04 -1.85 22.39
N GLY A 47 -16.72 -1.13 21.48
CA GLY A 47 -18.04 -0.53 21.76
C GLY A 47 -18.03 0.69 22.68
N SER A 48 -16.86 1.20 23.08
CA SER A 48 -16.78 2.43 23.86
C SER A 48 -17.30 3.63 23.07
N ALA A 49 -18.23 4.38 23.65
CA ALA A 49 -18.59 5.71 23.14
C ALA A 49 -17.41 6.66 23.31
N ILE A 50 -17.06 7.39 22.25
CA ILE A 50 -15.93 8.31 22.25
C ILE A 50 -16.43 9.75 22.40
N ASN A 51 -15.93 10.44 23.42
CA ASN A 51 -16.12 11.88 23.57
C ASN A 51 -15.14 12.65 22.66
N TRP A 52 -15.56 12.91 21.42
CA TRP A 52 -14.77 13.67 20.44
C TRP A 52 -14.59 15.15 20.81
N ASP A 53 -15.48 15.72 21.61
CA ASP A 53 -15.41 17.12 22.03
C ASP A 53 -14.19 17.42 22.92
N VAL A 54 -13.52 16.38 23.45
CA VAL A 54 -12.25 16.54 24.18
C VAL A 54 -11.17 17.23 23.35
N PHE A 55 -11.27 17.19 22.02
CA PHE A 55 -10.33 17.84 21.11
C PHE A 55 -10.69 19.30 20.78
N ASN A 56 -11.86 19.81 21.20
CA ASN A 56 -12.34 21.14 20.82
C ASN A 56 -11.47 22.29 21.35
N GLU A 57 -10.75 22.06 22.45
CA GLU A 57 -9.86 23.06 23.05
C GLU A 57 -8.38 22.82 22.72
N MET A 58 -8.10 21.87 21.82
CA MET A 58 -6.74 21.52 21.45
C MET A 58 -6.31 22.24 20.17
N TYR A 59 -5.21 22.98 20.30
CA TYR A 59 -4.72 23.88 19.25
C TYR A 59 -3.27 23.59 18.89
N THR A 60 -2.94 23.68 17.61
CA THR A 60 -1.57 23.95 17.16
C THR A 60 -1.11 25.34 17.60
N PRO A 61 0.20 25.64 17.61
CA PRO A 61 0.68 26.99 17.88
C PRO A 61 0.04 28.05 16.97
N HIS A 62 -0.13 27.72 15.68
CA HIS A 62 -0.79 28.59 14.71
C HIS A 62 -2.28 28.75 15.02
N GLY A 63 -3.00 27.66 15.26
CA GLY A 63 -4.42 27.71 15.61
C GLY A 63 -4.69 28.46 16.89
N LYS A 64 -3.80 28.36 17.89
CA LYS A 64 -3.95 29.09 19.15
C LYS A 64 -3.83 30.60 18.97
N GLN A 65 -2.96 31.05 18.05
CA GLN A 65 -2.83 32.47 17.68
C GLN A 65 -4.03 32.98 16.87
N ASN A 66 -4.81 32.08 16.26
CA ASN A 66 -5.95 32.37 15.39
C ASN A 66 -7.23 31.70 15.93
N ALA A 67 -7.41 31.66 17.24
CA ALA A 67 -8.49 30.90 17.88
C ALA A 67 -9.90 31.37 17.46
N ASP A 68 -10.03 32.64 17.04
CA ASP A 68 -11.23 33.20 16.42
C ASP A 68 -11.64 32.46 15.14
N ARG A 69 -10.67 31.93 14.39
CA ARG A 69 -10.89 31.15 13.15
C ARG A 69 -11.08 29.66 13.40
N TYR A 70 -10.68 29.18 14.58
CA TYR A 70 -10.72 27.77 14.95
C TYR A 70 -11.45 27.58 16.29
N PRO A 71 -12.72 27.97 16.41
CA PRO A 71 -13.44 27.94 17.70
C PRO A 71 -13.57 26.55 18.31
N ASN A 72 -13.37 25.49 17.51
CA ASN A 72 -13.40 24.08 17.94
C ASN A 72 -12.01 23.41 17.82
N GLY A 73 -10.94 24.20 17.91
CA GLY A 73 -9.57 23.69 17.80
C GLY A 73 -9.16 23.32 16.38
N ASP A 74 -7.86 23.22 16.16
CA ASP A 74 -7.24 22.83 14.89
C ASP A 74 -6.25 21.65 15.06
N TRP A 75 -6.20 21.06 16.25
CA TRP A 75 -5.48 19.83 16.53
C TRP A 75 -6.45 18.77 17.06
N PRO A 76 -6.29 17.48 16.74
CA PRO A 76 -5.39 16.88 15.75
C PRO A 76 -5.79 17.23 14.30
N ARG A 77 -4.83 17.28 13.38
CA ARG A 77 -5.09 17.48 11.93
C ARG A 77 -5.25 16.16 11.19
N PHE A 78 -4.56 15.13 11.68
CA PHE A 78 -4.56 13.77 11.17
C PHE A 78 -5.08 12.81 12.24
N PHE A 79 -6.06 11.98 11.91
CA PHE A 79 -6.60 10.98 12.81
C PHE A 79 -6.33 9.57 12.31
N TYR A 80 -6.07 8.67 13.25
CA TYR A 80 -6.03 7.23 13.01
C TYR A 80 -6.95 6.55 14.01
N TYR A 81 -8.07 6.04 13.54
CA TYR A 81 -9.09 5.46 14.38
C TYR A 81 -9.39 4.02 13.95
N SER A 82 -9.31 3.09 14.91
CA SER A 82 -9.78 1.72 14.72
C SER A 82 -10.86 1.44 15.76
N GLY A 83 -12.10 1.29 15.30
CA GLY A 83 -13.30 1.14 16.11
C GLY A 83 -14.57 1.60 15.38
N ASP A 84 -15.71 1.41 16.02
CA ASP A 84 -17.04 1.56 15.41
C ASP A 84 -17.80 2.83 15.83
N ASP A 85 -17.27 3.64 16.75
CA ASP A 85 -17.89 4.91 17.13
C ASP A 85 -17.78 5.93 15.98
N THR A 86 -18.93 6.35 15.47
CA THR A 86 -19.01 7.31 14.35
C THR A 86 -19.23 8.75 14.81
N GLY A 87 -19.07 9.05 16.10
CA GLY A 87 -19.30 10.39 16.65
C GLY A 87 -18.43 11.47 16.01
N PHE A 88 -17.25 11.08 15.48
CA PHE A 88 -16.36 11.98 14.75
C PHE A 88 -17.03 12.60 13.53
N ILE A 89 -18.02 11.94 12.92
CA ILE A 89 -18.71 12.44 11.72
C ILE A 89 -19.42 13.75 12.04
N GLN A 90 -20.33 13.73 13.03
CA GLN A 90 -21.07 14.91 13.46
C GLN A 90 -20.13 15.96 14.08
N TRP A 91 -19.14 15.50 14.86
CA TRP A 91 -18.12 16.38 15.44
C TRP A 91 -17.34 17.15 14.36
N SER A 92 -16.98 16.49 13.26
CA SER A 92 -16.26 17.10 12.14
C SER A 92 -17.09 18.13 11.36
N GLU A 93 -18.41 18.20 11.50
CA GLU A 93 -19.19 19.26 10.85
C GLU A 93 -18.74 20.66 11.30
N LYS A 94 -18.29 20.77 12.55
CA LYS A 94 -17.92 22.03 13.20
C LYS A 94 -16.46 22.45 12.99
N ARG A 95 -15.63 21.55 12.42
CA ARG A 95 -14.20 21.80 12.22
C ARG A 95 -13.58 20.91 11.16
N ARG A 96 -12.59 21.46 10.46
CA ARG A 96 -11.87 20.71 9.43
C ARG A 96 -11.00 19.60 10.04
N ILE A 97 -11.00 18.45 9.38
CA ILE A 97 -10.01 17.38 9.54
C ILE A 97 -9.26 17.25 8.22
N GLU A 98 -7.93 17.35 8.24
CA GLU A 98 -7.14 17.24 7.01
C GLU A 98 -7.15 15.79 6.51
N ASN A 99 -6.98 14.83 7.41
CA ASN A 99 -7.01 13.41 7.08
C ASN A 99 -7.59 12.57 8.22
N LEU A 100 -8.51 11.67 7.91
CA LEU A 100 -9.07 10.70 8.84
C LEU A 100 -8.83 9.30 8.29
N ASN A 101 -8.02 8.50 8.99
CA ASN A 101 -7.86 7.08 8.71
C ASN A 101 -8.77 6.30 9.65
N TRP A 102 -9.66 5.51 9.08
CA TRP A 102 -10.66 4.77 9.81
C TRP A 102 -10.65 3.30 9.42
N ALA A 103 -10.51 2.43 10.42
CA ALA A 103 -10.61 0.99 10.31
C ALA A 103 -11.78 0.51 11.19
N PRO A 104 -13.02 0.48 10.65
CA PRO A 104 -14.15 -0.13 11.34
C PRO A 104 -13.84 -1.59 11.69
N ILE A 105 -14.35 -2.02 12.82
CA ILE A 105 -14.14 -3.36 13.35
C ILE A 105 -15.36 -4.22 13.01
N GLY A 106 -16.56 -3.69 13.15
CA GLY A 106 -17.82 -4.35 12.79
C GLY A 106 -18.39 -3.91 11.44
N PRO A 107 -19.52 -4.50 11.02
CA PRO A 107 -20.33 -4.02 9.90
C PRO A 107 -20.78 -2.57 10.13
N MET A 108 -20.69 -1.73 9.12
CA MET A 108 -20.87 -0.29 9.29
C MET A 108 -21.68 0.36 8.18
N LYS A 109 -22.53 1.32 8.56
CA LYS A 109 -23.17 2.28 7.66
C LYS A 109 -22.92 3.68 8.16
N ALA A 110 -22.30 4.53 7.36
CA ALA A 110 -21.94 5.88 7.76
C ALA A 110 -22.33 6.92 6.71
N ASP A 111 -23.00 7.98 7.18
CA ASP A 111 -23.32 9.15 6.38
C ASP A 111 -22.35 10.29 6.70
N LEU A 112 -21.39 10.51 5.81
CA LEU A 112 -20.40 11.57 5.89
C LEU A 112 -20.75 12.78 5.00
N SER A 113 -22.02 12.93 4.60
CA SER A 113 -22.47 14.00 3.69
C SER A 113 -22.14 15.41 4.19
N LYS A 114 -22.17 15.62 5.51
CA LYS A 114 -21.86 16.91 6.17
C LYS A 114 -20.47 16.98 6.78
N ALA A 115 -19.74 15.86 6.82
CA ALA A 115 -18.43 15.81 7.46
C ALA A 115 -17.46 16.79 6.78
N ASN A 116 -16.67 17.53 7.57
CA ASN A 116 -15.63 18.43 7.05
C ASN A 116 -14.27 17.72 7.06
N ILE A 117 -14.20 16.59 6.35
CA ILE A 117 -12.99 15.78 6.19
C ILE A 117 -12.49 15.97 4.77
N TYR A 118 -11.24 16.37 4.61
CA TYR A 118 -10.66 16.58 3.27
C TYR A 118 -10.22 15.26 2.60
N GLU A 119 -9.51 14.42 3.36
CA GLU A 119 -9.04 13.11 2.93
C GLU A 119 -9.55 12.03 3.88
N LEU A 120 -10.29 11.06 3.36
CA LEU A 120 -10.81 9.92 4.11
C LEU A 120 -10.08 8.64 3.68
N SER A 121 -9.51 7.94 4.64
CA SER A 121 -8.93 6.61 4.42
C SER A 121 -9.76 5.56 5.11
N ILE A 122 -10.17 4.51 4.39
CA ILE A 122 -10.96 3.39 4.91
C ILE A 122 -10.14 2.11 4.75
N HIS A 123 -10.00 1.37 5.85
CA HIS A 123 -9.44 0.03 5.83
C HIS A 123 -10.55 -1.00 6.08
N ALA A 124 -10.88 -1.77 5.05
CA ALA A 124 -11.89 -2.82 5.12
C ALA A 124 -11.24 -4.17 5.41
N THR A 125 -11.75 -4.85 6.44
CA THR A 125 -11.37 -6.23 6.77
C THR A 125 -12.45 -7.18 6.24
N ALA A 126 -12.99 -8.07 7.07
CA ALA A 126 -14.02 -9.02 6.67
C ALA A 126 -15.45 -8.42 6.63
N ASN A 127 -15.66 -7.27 7.27
CA ASN A 127 -17.00 -6.72 7.48
C ASN A 127 -17.43 -5.71 6.41
N PRO A 128 -18.71 -5.70 6.01
CA PRO A 128 -19.24 -4.77 5.02
C PRO A 128 -19.33 -3.34 5.56
N ILE A 129 -18.98 -2.37 4.72
CA ILE A 129 -18.95 -0.94 5.00
C ILE A 129 -19.73 -0.20 3.91
N GLU A 130 -20.79 0.51 4.29
CA GLU A 130 -21.60 1.34 3.38
C GLU A 130 -21.40 2.83 3.72
N LEU A 131 -21.01 3.64 2.73
CA LEU A 131 -20.66 5.04 2.91
C LEU A 131 -21.48 5.97 2.00
N ILE A 132 -21.91 7.11 2.55
CA ILE A 132 -22.37 8.29 1.80
C ILE A 132 -21.32 9.39 2.03
N LEU A 133 -20.68 9.87 0.97
CA LEU A 133 -19.63 10.89 1.07
C LEU A 133 -20.16 12.28 0.74
N GLY A 134 -19.67 13.28 1.47
CA GLY A 134 -20.00 14.69 1.28
C GLY A 134 -19.10 15.45 0.32
N GLU A 135 -19.41 16.73 0.11
CA GLU A 135 -18.66 17.60 -0.81
C GLU A 135 -17.23 17.91 -0.36
N ASN A 136 -16.95 17.84 0.94
CA ASN A 136 -15.64 18.17 1.50
C ASN A 136 -14.60 17.06 1.28
N ILE A 137 -15.05 15.82 1.04
CA ILE A 137 -14.17 14.65 0.88
C ILE A 137 -13.66 14.61 -0.56
N LYS A 138 -12.53 15.29 -0.79
CA LYS A 138 -11.90 15.40 -2.13
C LYS A 138 -11.02 14.21 -2.45
N LYS A 139 -10.46 13.56 -1.43
CA LYS A 139 -9.54 12.43 -1.56
C LYS A 139 -10.04 11.23 -0.77
N LEU A 140 -9.95 10.06 -1.39
CA LEU A 140 -10.39 8.80 -0.79
C LEU A 140 -9.29 7.75 -0.92
N TYR A 141 -8.91 7.12 0.17
CA TYR A 141 -8.00 5.98 0.19
C TYR A 141 -8.77 4.75 0.67
N LEU A 142 -8.80 3.69 -0.12
CA LEU A 142 -9.49 2.44 0.20
C LEU A 142 -8.48 1.30 0.23
N SER A 143 -8.44 0.55 1.32
CA SER A 143 -7.50 -0.56 1.51
C SER A 143 -8.13 -1.79 2.12
N GLY A 144 -7.46 -2.94 1.96
CA GLY A 144 -7.94 -4.24 2.45
C GLY A 144 -8.93 -4.87 1.47
N ASN A 145 -9.94 -5.58 1.98
CA ASN A 145 -10.91 -6.26 1.13
C ASN A 145 -11.92 -5.26 0.56
N LEU A 146 -11.65 -4.74 -0.64
CA LEU A 146 -12.47 -3.66 -1.22
C LEU A 146 -13.86 -4.14 -1.64
N ALA A 147 -14.08 -5.45 -1.83
CA ALA A 147 -15.41 -6.00 -2.14
C ALA A 147 -16.42 -5.76 -1.00
N ASN A 148 -15.92 -5.49 0.21
CA ASN A 148 -16.73 -5.15 1.37
C ASN A 148 -17.09 -3.66 1.45
N ILE A 149 -16.60 -2.81 0.53
CA ILE A 149 -16.87 -1.37 0.56
C ILE A 149 -17.90 -1.02 -0.49
N GLN A 150 -18.98 -0.35 -0.07
CA GLN A 150 -19.96 0.26 -0.95
C GLN A 150 -20.01 1.78 -0.73
N ILE A 151 -19.88 2.54 -1.81
CA ILE A 151 -20.04 4.00 -1.79
C ILE A 151 -21.34 4.34 -2.51
N LYS A 152 -22.32 4.82 -1.75
CA LYS A 152 -23.65 5.18 -2.27
C LYS A 152 -23.63 6.53 -2.97
N ALA A 153 -22.88 7.50 -2.46
CA ALA A 153 -22.74 8.81 -3.08
C ALA A 153 -21.33 9.36 -2.86
N SER A 154 -20.81 10.08 -3.87
CA SER A 154 -19.60 10.88 -3.76
C SER A 154 -19.65 12.03 -4.78
N PRO A 155 -20.19 13.20 -4.39
CA PRO A 155 -20.42 14.30 -5.33
C PRO A 155 -19.14 15.06 -5.72
N SER A 156 -18.01 14.80 -5.05
CA SER A 156 -16.85 15.70 -5.08
C SER A 156 -15.49 15.02 -4.94
N THR A 157 -15.44 13.70 -4.75
CA THR A 157 -14.15 13.00 -4.68
C THR A 157 -13.53 12.99 -6.08
N THR A 158 -12.35 13.59 -6.19
CA THR A 158 -11.60 13.70 -7.45
C THR A 158 -10.40 12.77 -7.50
N LEU A 159 -9.84 12.42 -6.33
CA LEU A 159 -8.71 11.49 -6.22
C LEU A 159 -9.12 10.26 -5.41
N VAL A 160 -8.84 9.08 -5.96
CA VAL A 160 -9.03 7.80 -5.26
C VAL A 160 -7.76 6.98 -5.32
N GLN A 161 -7.38 6.40 -4.20
CA GLN A 161 -6.26 5.50 -4.08
C GLN A 161 -6.74 4.15 -3.56
N PHE A 162 -6.28 3.07 -4.18
CA PHE A 162 -6.65 1.70 -3.88
C PHE A 162 -5.42 0.91 -3.43
N ALA A 163 -5.54 0.24 -2.29
CA ALA A 163 -4.56 -0.74 -1.81
C ALA A 163 -5.28 -2.05 -1.43
N PRO A 164 -5.77 -2.81 -2.43
CA PRO A 164 -6.54 -4.02 -2.19
C PRO A 164 -5.70 -5.10 -1.50
N ASP A 165 -6.36 -5.89 -0.67
CA ASP A 165 -5.86 -7.21 -0.29
C ASP A 165 -6.16 -8.18 -1.44
N THR A 166 -5.15 -8.40 -2.28
CA THR A 166 -5.26 -9.23 -3.49
C THR A 166 -5.06 -10.71 -3.21
N GLY A 167 -4.65 -11.08 -1.99
CA GLY A 167 -4.28 -12.46 -1.65
C GLY A 167 -2.92 -12.90 -2.22
N THR A 168 -2.54 -14.15 -1.95
CA THR A 168 -1.20 -14.67 -2.26
C THR A 168 -1.13 -15.50 -3.55
N ALA A 169 -2.27 -15.92 -4.10
CA ALA A 169 -2.31 -16.79 -5.28
C ALA A 169 -2.02 -15.99 -6.57
N ALA A 170 -0.86 -16.22 -7.18
CA ALA A 170 -0.40 -15.50 -8.38
C ALA A 170 -1.34 -15.66 -9.60
N ASP A 171 -2.11 -16.75 -9.66
CA ASP A 171 -2.97 -17.07 -10.82
C ASP A 171 -4.33 -16.35 -10.79
N ASN A 172 -4.68 -15.69 -9.69
CA ASN A 172 -5.91 -14.91 -9.61
C ASN A 172 -5.62 -13.43 -9.85
N ASN A 173 -6.11 -12.90 -10.97
CA ASN A 173 -6.14 -11.46 -11.19
C ASN A 173 -7.23 -10.83 -10.33
N TYR A 174 -6.86 -9.83 -9.55
CA TYR A 174 -7.78 -9.06 -8.72
C TYR A 174 -8.39 -7.92 -9.54
N CYS A 175 -9.71 -7.94 -9.71
CA CYS A 175 -10.45 -6.81 -10.28
C CYS A 175 -11.00 -5.92 -9.15
N LEU A 176 -10.85 -4.60 -9.29
CA LEU A 176 -11.56 -3.67 -8.41
C LEU A 176 -13.07 -3.89 -8.52
N PRO A 177 -13.82 -3.85 -7.40
CA PRO A 177 -15.27 -3.83 -7.45
C PRO A 177 -15.78 -2.54 -8.11
N GLU A 178 -17.07 -2.54 -8.48
CA GLU A 178 -17.69 -1.38 -9.12
C GLU A 178 -18.01 -0.27 -8.10
N PHE A 179 -17.46 0.91 -8.35
CA PHE A 179 -17.72 2.14 -7.62
C PHE A 179 -18.45 3.16 -8.51
N LEU A 180 -19.68 2.83 -8.89
CA LEU A 180 -20.47 3.66 -9.82
C LEU A 180 -20.61 5.11 -9.38
N SER A 181 -20.71 5.38 -8.07
CA SER A 181 -20.86 6.74 -7.54
C SER A 181 -19.59 7.60 -7.67
N LEU A 182 -18.44 7.00 -8.03
CA LEU A 182 -17.17 7.69 -8.28
C LEU A 182 -16.90 7.90 -9.78
N ASN A 183 -17.66 7.25 -10.67
CA ASN A 183 -17.29 7.13 -12.09
C ASN A 183 -17.15 8.47 -12.86
N LYS A 184 -17.90 9.49 -12.44
CA LYS A 184 -17.98 10.81 -13.10
C LYS A 184 -17.06 11.85 -12.48
N THR A 185 -16.78 11.76 -11.18
CA THR A 185 -16.06 12.81 -10.45
C THR A 185 -14.56 12.56 -10.37
N VAL A 186 -14.15 11.29 -10.40
CA VAL A 186 -12.75 10.90 -10.24
C VAL A 186 -11.95 11.24 -11.49
N THR A 187 -10.88 12.01 -11.28
CA THR A 187 -9.91 12.40 -12.32
C THR A 187 -8.50 11.89 -12.01
N SER A 188 -8.21 11.47 -10.77
CA SER A 188 -6.93 10.88 -10.38
C SER A 188 -7.14 9.53 -9.70
N VAL A 189 -6.49 8.49 -10.22
CA VAL A 189 -6.55 7.13 -9.66
C VAL A 189 -5.16 6.63 -9.33
N HIS A 190 -4.97 6.16 -8.10
CA HIS A 190 -3.74 5.53 -7.65
C HIS A 190 -4.03 4.07 -7.27
N VAL A 191 -3.19 3.15 -7.69
CA VAL A 191 -3.27 1.73 -7.31
C VAL A 191 -1.93 1.33 -6.73
N ASP A 192 -1.93 0.91 -5.47
CA ASP A 192 -0.78 0.35 -4.77
C ASP A 192 -1.04 -1.12 -4.48
N ASN A 193 -0.40 -1.99 -5.24
CA ASN A 193 -0.41 -3.42 -4.99
C ASN A 193 0.94 -3.88 -4.43
N THR A 194 0.96 -5.07 -3.83
CA THR A 194 2.21 -5.76 -3.55
C THR A 194 2.94 -6.10 -4.85
N VAL A 195 4.27 -6.19 -4.79
CA VAL A 195 5.10 -6.55 -5.95
C VAL A 195 5.00 -8.05 -6.26
N ILE A 196 4.71 -8.87 -5.25
CA ILE A 196 4.59 -10.32 -5.32
C ILE A 196 3.18 -10.72 -4.86
N GLY A 197 2.63 -11.77 -5.47
CA GLY A 197 1.26 -12.24 -5.25
C GLY A 197 0.35 -11.93 -6.43
N ALA A 198 -0.95 -11.91 -6.19
CA ALA A 198 -1.97 -11.63 -7.20
C ALA A 198 -1.80 -10.24 -7.83
N ALA A 199 -1.99 -10.15 -9.14
CA ALA A 199 -1.91 -8.88 -9.88
C ALA A 199 -3.26 -8.14 -9.85
N VAL A 200 -3.25 -6.80 -9.83
CA VAL A 200 -4.47 -6.02 -10.06
C VAL A 200 -4.70 -5.87 -11.57
N ASP A 201 -5.93 -6.14 -12.01
CA ASP A 201 -6.33 -6.02 -13.41
C ASP A 201 -6.69 -4.56 -13.77
N CYS A 202 -5.89 -3.96 -14.66
CA CYS A 202 -6.11 -2.59 -15.12
C CYS A 202 -7.44 -2.37 -15.84
N SER A 203 -8.08 -3.40 -16.39
CA SER A 203 -9.39 -3.25 -17.04
C SER A 203 -10.46 -2.75 -16.07
N SER A 204 -10.33 -3.07 -14.78
CA SER A 204 -11.24 -2.58 -13.74
C SER A 204 -11.18 -1.06 -13.53
N LEU A 205 -10.14 -0.37 -14.03
CA LEU A 205 -10.00 1.09 -13.95
C LEU A 205 -10.87 1.84 -14.97
N LEU A 206 -11.33 1.15 -16.03
CA LEU A 206 -12.17 1.75 -17.09
C LEU A 206 -13.57 2.15 -16.61
N GLN A 207 -13.93 1.80 -15.37
CA GLN A 207 -15.12 2.29 -14.71
C GLN A 207 -15.10 3.82 -14.51
N PHE A 208 -13.93 4.43 -14.31
CA PHE A 208 -13.79 5.88 -14.12
C PHE A 208 -13.62 6.58 -15.48
N LYS A 209 -14.53 7.50 -15.79
CA LYS A 209 -14.66 8.04 -17.16
C LYS A 209 -13.77 9.23 -17.48
N ASN A 210 -13.25 9.89 -16.45
CA ASN A 210 -12.55 11.17 -16.58
C ASN A 210 -11.11 11.12 -16.02
N ILE A 211 -10.47 9.95 -16.02
CA ILE A 211 -9.09 9.82 -15.53
C ILE A 211 -8.16 10.69 -16.37
N GLN A 212 -7.51 11.64 -15.69
CA GLN A 212 -6.43 12.50 -16.19
C GLN A 212 -5.09 12.14 -15.55
N SER A 213 -5.09 11.55 -14.36
CA SER A 213 -3.89 11.14 -13.64
C SER A 213 -4.00 9.68 -13.19
N LEU A 214 -3.02 8.86 -13.55
CA LEU A 214 -2.95 7.46 -13.17
C LEU A 214 -1.58 7.15 -12.56
N ASN A 215 -1.57 6.60 -11.35
CA ASN A 215 -0.38 6.04 -10.72
C ASN A 215 -0.59 4.56 -10.43
N LEU A 216 0.30 3.72 -10.93
CA LEU A 216 0.28 2.27 -10.76
C LEU A 216 1.56 1.82 -10.04
N SER A 217 1.40 1.00 -9.01
CA SER A 217 2.50 0.46 -8.22
C SER A 217 2.31 -1.02 -7.92
N GLY A 218 3.38 -1.80 -8.03
CA GLY A 218 3.38 -3.24 -7.73
C GLY A 218 2.98 -4.13 -8.91
N ASN A 219 2.45 -5.32 -8.60
CA ASN A 219 2.06 -6.32 -9.59
C ASN A 219 0.72 -5.96 -10.25
N ILE A 220 0.75 -5.64 -11.55
CA ILE A 220 -0.40 -5.16 -12.31
C ILE A 220 -0.44 -5.91 -13.64
N THR A 221 -1.63 -6.28 -14.09
CA THR A 221 -1.84 -6.99 -15.36
C THR A 221 -2.80 -6.25 -16.27
N ASN A 222 -2.93 -6.73 -17.51
CA ASN A 222 -3.82 -6.18 -18.53
C ASN A 222 -3.60 -4.68 -18.82
N LEU A 223 -2.34 -4.26 -18.85
CA LEU A 223 -1.94 -2.87 -19.10
C LEU A 223 -2.43 -2.34 -20.45
N GLN A 224 -2.71 -3.20 -21.43
CA GLN A 224 -3.31 -2.77 -22.70
C GLN A 224 -4.65 -2.03 -22.51
N ALA A 225 -5.36 -2.28 -21.41
CA ALA A 225 -6.63 -1.62 -21.13
C ALA A 225 -6.49 -0.10 -20.96
N ILE A 226 -5.38 0.39 -20.38
CA ILE A 226 -5.20 1.83 -20.12
C ILE A 226 -5.03 2.67 -21.40
N ALA A 227 -4.86 2.03 -22.57
CA ALA A 227 -4.93 2.68 -23.88
C ALA A 227 -6.26 3.43 -24.12
N GLN A 228 -7.34 2.99 -23.48
CA GLN A 228 -8.68 3.59 -23.60
C GLN A 228 -8.84 4.87 -22.77
N LEU A 229 -7.88 5.21 -21.92
CA LEU A 229 -7.90 6.44 -21.12
C LEU A 229 -7.40 7.62 -21.94
N HIS A 230 -8.18 8.05 -22.93
CA HIS A 230 -7.76 9.07 -23.91
C HIS A 230 -7.50 10.47 -23.30
N GLU A 231 -8.05 10.73 -22.12
CA GLU A 231 -7.91 11.98 -21.36
C GLU A 231 -6.66 12.01 -20.45
N LEU A 232 -5.83 10.97 -20.48
CA LEU A 232 -4.69 10.84 -19.58
C LEU A 232 -3.63 11.93 -19.84
N GLU A 233 -3.34 12.71 -18.80
CA GLU A 233 -2.34 13.77 -18.77
C GLU A 233 -1.09 13.37 -17.95
N TYR A 234 -1.26 12.55 -16.91
CA TYR A 234 -0.19 12.13 -16.01
C TYR A 234 -0.20 10.62 -15.84
N LEU A 235 0.95 9.97 -16.07
CA LEU A 235 1.12 8.54 -15.87
C LEU A 235 2.37 8.24 -15.03
N GLY A 236 2.18 7.59 -13.89
CA GLY A 236 3.24 7.08 -13.02
C GLY A 236 3.22 5.55 -12.94
N LEU A 237 4.37 4.92 -13.17
CA LEU A 237 4.61 3.49 -13.00
C LEU A 237 5.72 3.31 -11.97
N ARG A 238 5.44 2.60 -10.87
CA ARG A 238 6.37 2.45 -9.74
C ARG A 238 6.53 1.01 -9.32
N THR A 239 7.77 0.53 -9.19
CA THR A 239 8.04 -0.81 -8.62
C THR A 239 7.24 -1.90 -9.34
N MET A 240 7.20 -1.87 -10.67
CA MET A 240 6.39 -2.78 -11.48
C MET A 240 7.26 -3.92 -12.03
N PRO A 241 7.04 -5.18 -11.59
CA PRO A 241 7.84 -6.32 -11.99
C PRO A 241 7.53 -6.80 -13.41
N ASP A 242 6.35 -6.49 -13.92
CA ASP A 242 5.91 -6.81 -15.27
C ASP A 242 5.26 -5.58 -15.93
N LEU A 243 5.55 -5.38 -17.20
CA LEU A 243 5.01 -4.31 -18.05
C LEU A 243 4.43 -4.88 -19.36
N THR A 244 4.16 -6.18 -19.40
CA THR A 244 3.56 -6.84 -20.56
C THR A 244 2.24 -6.17 -20.93
N GLY A 245 2.07 -5.85 -22.21
CA GLY A 245 0.88 -5.15 -22.72
C GLY A 245 0.90 -3.64 -22.53
N MET A 246 1.97 -3.04 -22.00
CA MET A 246 2.08 -1.59 -21.84
C MET A 246 1.93 -0.86 -23.20
N PRO A 247 0.97 0.08 -23.34
CA PRO A 247 0.80 0.86 -24.57
C PRO A 247 1.98 1.81 -24.82
N ALA A 248 2.20 2.12 -26.11
CA ALA A 248 3.15 3.15 -26.51
C ALA A 248 2.70 4.54 -26.01
N LEU A 249 3.62 5.33 -25.46
CA LEU A 249 3.30 6.61 -24.80
C LEU A 249 2.56 7.61 -25.72
N LYS A 250 2.84 7.56 -27.03
CA LYS A 250 2.25 8.46 -28.03
C LYS A 250 0.74 8.30 -28.20
N ILE A 251 0.13 7.21 -27.69
CA ILE A 251 -1.31 7.02 -27.78
C ILE A 251 -2.07 8.09 -26.99
N TRP A 252 -1.49 8.59 -25.90
CA TRP A 252 -2.07 9.63 -25.06
C TRP A 252 -1.64 11.01 -25.55
N GLN A 253 -2.47 11.57 -26.43
CA GLN A 253 -2.23 12.89 -27.02
C GLN A 253 -2.14 14.00 -25.98
N LYS A 254 -2.80 13.85 -24.82
CA LYS A 254 -2.82 14.84 -23.73
C LYS A 254 -1.74 14.63 -22.67
N LEU A 255 -0.90 13.60 -22.79
CA LEU A 255 0.12 13.25 -21.78
C LEU A 255 1.16 14.37 -21.61
N LYS A 256 1.14 15.02 -20.45
CA LYS A 256 2.05 16.11 -20.01
C LYS A 256 3.22 15.58 -19.19
N SER A 257 3.05 14.47 -18.47
CA SER A 257 4.11 13.87 -17.64
C SER A 257 4.07 12.35 -17.67
N PHE A 258 5.25 11.74 -17.72
CA PHE A 258 5.42 10.30 -17.55
C PHE A 258 6.58 9.97 -16.61
N ILE A 259 6.32 9.18 -15.57
CA ILE A 259 7.33 8.71 -14.63
C ILE A 259 7.33 7.18 -14.59
N GLY A 260 8.40 6.57 -15.08
CA GLY A 260 8.73 5.16 -14.84
C GLY A 260 9.87 5.04 -13.84
N TRP A 261 9.60 4.51 -12.65
CA TRP A 261 10.63 4.36 -11.62
C TRP A 261 10.63 2.96 -11.03
N ASN A 262 11.80 2.30 -11.05
CA ASN A 262 11.96 0.95 -10.53
C ASN A 262 11.07 -0.07 -11.27
N ILE A 263 11.16 -0.11 -12.60
CA ILE A 263 10.27 -0.91 -13.46
C ILE A 263 11.04 -1.97 -14.25
N GLU A 264 10.32 -2.95 -14.80
CA GLU A 264 10.86 -4.01 -15.66
C GLU A 264 11.74 -3.44 -16.79
N GLU A 265 12.92 -4.04 -16.97
CA GLU A 265 14.01 -3.51 -17.78
C GLU A 265 13.70 -3.48 -19.28
N THR A 266 13.11 -4.54 -19.81
CA THR A 266 12.91 -4.73 -21.25
C THR A 266 11.94 -3.69 -21.80
N GLN A 267 10.73 -3.66 -21.27
CA GLN A 267 9.73 -2.67 -21.66
C GLN A 267 10.11 -1.27 -21.17
N GLY A 268 10.77 -1.16 -20.01
CA GLY A 268 11.28 0.12 -19.51
C GLY A 268 12.29 0.79 -20.44
N LYS A 269 13.14 0.02 -21.14
CA LYS A 269 14.04 0.57 -22.18
C LYS A 269 13.27 1.12 -23.37
N ILE A 270 12.20 0.46 -23.79
CA ILE A 270 11.32 0.91 -24.87
C ILE A 270 10.66 2.24 -24.47
N LEU A 271 10.03 2.28 -23.28
CA LEU A 271 9.39 3.49 -22.74
C LEU A 271 10.39 4.65 -22.59
N GLN A 272 11.64 4.36 -22.22
CA GLN A 272 12.69 5.39 -22.15
C GLN A 272 13.01 5.98 -23.53
N GLN A 273 13.02 5.16 -24.59
CA GLN A 273 13.22 5.63 -25.97
C GLN A 273 12.02 6.42 -26.46
N GLU A 274 10.80 5.94 -26.22
CA GLU A 274 9.56 6.65 -26.56
C GLU A 274 9.47 8.02 -25.88
N LEU A 275 9.80 8.08 -24.59
CA LEU A 275 9.82 9.34 -23.84
C LEU A 275 10.85 10.32 -24.44
N LYS A 276 12.05 9.85 -24.80
CA LYS A 276 13.07 10.68 -25.46
C LYS A 276 12.58 11.24 -26.80
N SER A 277 11.76 10.50 -27.54
CA SER A 277 11.17 10.97 -28.79
C SER A 277 10.08 12.02 -28.51
N LEU A 278 9.17 11.75 -27.56
CA LEU A 278 8.12 12.69 -27.17
C LEU A 278 8.67 14.04 -26.69
N LEU A 279 9.75 14.02 -25.90
CA LEU A 279 10.43 15.24 -25.42
C LEU A 279 11.04 16.10 -26.54
N LYS A 280 11.24 15.55 -27.74
CA LYS A 280 11.65 16.32 -28.92
C LYS A 280 10.48 16.91 -29.69
N GLU A 281 9.31 16.29 -29.58
CA GLU A 281 8.09 16.66 -30.32
C GLU A 281 7.26 17.70 -29.58
N ARG A 282 7.28 17.68 -28.24
CA ARG A 282 6.51 18.62 -27.41
C ARG A 282 7.14 18.86 -26.06
N GLU A 283 6.78 20.00 -25.47
CA GLU A 283 7.10 20.30 -24.08
C GLU A 283 6.34 19.35 -23.13
N MET A 284 7.05 18.84 -22.14
CA MET A 284 6.49 17.98 -21.10
C MET A 284 6.94 18.49 -19.74
N GLU A 285 6.10 18.31 -18.74
CA GLU A 285 6.49 18.47 -17.34
C GLU A 285 7.51 17.38 -16.95
N TYR A 286 7.97 17.42 -15.69
CA TYR A 286 8.96 16.46 -15.19
C TYR A 286 8.59 15.03 -15.58
N SER A 287 9.46 14.42 -16.40
CA SER A 287 9.25 13.09 -16.96
C SER A 287 10.57 12.33 -16.92
N SER A 288 10.53 11.07 -16.49
CA SER A 288 11.75 10.28 -16.36
C SER A 288 11.47 8.79 -16.43
N VAL A 289 12.44 8.04 -16.94
CA VAL A 289 12.49 6.57 -16.82
C VAL A 289 13.81 6.18 -16.18
N SER A 290 13.75 5.60 -14.99
CA SER A 290 14.92 5.31 -14.17
C SER A 290 14.78 4.02 -13.35
N LYS A 291 15.92 3.49 -12.89
CA LYS A 291 16.03 2.25 -12.10
C LYS A 291 15.40 1.06 -12.82
N LEU A 292 15.84 0.77 -14.04
CA LEU A 292 15.40 -0.41 -14.78
C LEU A 292 15.94 -1.70 -14.13
N ARG A 293 15.07 -2.69 -13.94
CA ARG A 293 15.37 -3.94 -13.22
C ARG A 293 14.88 -5.16 -14.00
N LYS A 294 15.65 -6.24 -14.02
CA LYS A 294 15.18 -7.53 -14.53
C LYS A 294 14.01 -8.04 -13.69
N LYS A 295 13.05 -8.76 -14.27
CA LYS A 295 11.92 -9.36 -13.53
C LYS A 295 12.36 -10.11 -12.26
N ILE A 296 13.40 -10.93 -12.39
CA ILE A 296 13.98 -11.70 -11.28
C ILE A 296 14.50 -10.85 -10.12
N TRP A 297 14.91 -9.61 -10.35
CA TRP A 297 15.34 -8.72 -9.28
C TRP A 297 14.18 -8.45 -8.31
N PHE A 298 12.96 -8.27 -8.83
CA PHE A 298 11.79 -8.01 -8.01
C PHE A 298 11.42 -9.20 -7.13
N THR A 299 11.42 -10.42 -7.68
CA THR A 299 11.17 -11.63 -6.89
C THR A 299 12.24 -11.82 -5.82
N THR A 300 13.50 -11.54 -6.11
CA THR A 300 14.57 -11.69 -5.10
C THR A 300 14.59 -10.58 -4.04
N GLU A 301 14.13 -9.37 -4.35
CA GLU A 301 14.11 -8.25 -3.40
C GLU A 301 12.83 -8.23 -2.57
N TYR A 302 11.68 -8.51 -3.19
CA TYR A 302 10.36 -8.41 -2.57
C TYR A 302 9.74 -9.77 -2.21
N GLY A 303 10.25 -10.88 -2.76
CA GLY A 303 9.75 -12.23 -2.53
C GLY A 303 10.66 -13.08 -1.65
N ILE A 304 11.46 -12.45 -0.76
CA ILE A 304 12.32 -13.16 0.19
C ILE A 304 11.46 -14.13 1.01
N PRO A 305 11.64 -15.45 0.88
CA PRO A 305 10.70 -16.44 1.46
C PRO A 305 10.60 -16.37 2.98
N PHE A 306 11.70 -15.99 3.64
CA PHE A 306 11.83 -15.95 5.09
C PHE A 306 11.27 -14.67 5.75
N THR A 307 10.46 -13.88 5.03
CA THR A 307 9.94 -12.60 5.54
C THR A 307 8.88 -12.74 6.61
N ASN A 308 8.15 -13.86 6.63
CA ASN A 308 7.12 -14.16 7.63
C ASN A 308 7.66 -14.87 8.88
N TRP A 309 8.93 -15.26 8.87
CA TRP A 309 9.57 -15.85 10.04
C TRP A 309 9.72 -14.78 11.14
N GLU A 310 9.68 -15.19 12.40
CA GLU A 310 9.88 -14.29 13.53
C GLU A 310 11.26 -14.43 14.19
N GLY A 311 11.68 -13.38 14.90
CA GLY A 311 12.83 -13.44 15.79
C GLY A 311 14.19 -13.61 15.12
N LYS A 312 15.05 -14.43 15.72
CA LYS A 312 16.47 -14.58 15.33
C LYS A 312 16.62 -15.42 14.06
N ASN A 313 15.78 -16.44 13.88
CA ASN A 313 15.85 -17.36 12.73
C ASN A 313 15.57 -16.61 11.42
N ALA A 314 14.55 -15.76 11.39
CA ALA A 314 14.23 -14.89 10.25
C ALA A 314 15.44 -14.08 9.74
N LYS A 315 16.18 -13.48 10.67
CA LYS A 315 17.37 -12.67 10.35
C LYS A 315 18.51 -13.53 9.79
N ILE A 316 18.71 -14.72 10.33
CA ILE A 316 19.74 -15.65 9.88
C ILE A 316 19.40 -16.15 8.48
N ALA A 317 18.18 -16.67 8.29
CA ALA A 317 17.70 -17.20 7.01
C ALA A 317 17.72 -16.14 5.90
N THR A 318 17.20 -14.94 6.16
CA THR A 318 17.24 -13.81 5.21
C THR A 318 18.67 -13.43 4.83
N LYS A 319 19.60 -13.40 5.79
CA LYS A 319 21.01 -13.07 5.52
C LYS A 319 21.69 -14.17 4.69
N ALA A 320 21.37 -15.43 4.96
CA ALA A 320 21.89 -16.57 4.21
C ALA A 320 21.38 -16.55 2.77
N TYR A 321 20.07 -16.35 2.57
CA TYR A 321 19.46 -16.17 1.25
C TYR A 321 20.15 -15.08 0.44
N LYS A 322 20.31 -13.88 1.01
CA LYS A 322 20.98 -12.75 0.33
C LYS A 322 22.45 -13.06 0.01
N SER A 323 23.11 -13.85 0.86
CA SER A 323 24.50 -14.30 0.62
C SER A 323 24.57 -15.29 -0.53
N ALA A 324 23.68 -16.29 -0.55
CA ALA A 324 23.55 -17.25 -1.64
C ALA A 324 23.24 -16.56 -2.97
N LEU A 325 22.27 -15.64 -2.98
CA LEU A 325 21.92 -14.83 -4.15
C LEU A 325 23.13 -14.08 -4.72
N LYS A 326 23.96 -13.50 -3.84
CA LYS A 326 25.19 -12.79 -4.23
C LYS A 326 26.25 -13.74 -4.79
N ALA A 327 26.37 -14.95 -4.23
CA ALA A 327 27.30 -15.97 -4.71
C ALA A 327 26.88 -16.48 -6.09
N ILE A 328 25.60 -16.84 -6.26
CA ILE A 328 25.01 -17.29 -7.52
C ILE A 328 25.12 -16.21 -8.61
N GLY A 329 24.88 -14.94 -8.27
CA GLY A 329 25.05 -13.83 -9.20
C GLY A 329 26.47 -13.65 -9.76
N LYS A 330 27.47 -14.30 -9.16
CA LYS A 330 28.88 -14.33 -9.59
C LYS A 330 29.35 -15.70 -10.11
N ALA A 331 28.53 -16.74 -9.93
CA ALA A 331 28.87 -18.10 -10.34
C ALA A 331 29.04 -18.18 -11.86
N LYS A 332 30.00 -19.00 -12.28
CA LYS A 332 30.32 -19.30 -13.68
C LYS A 332 30.01 -20.74 -14.05
N THR A 333 29.79 -21.60 -13.05
CA THR A 333 29.55 -23.03 -13.22
C THR A 333 28.33 -23.48 -12.41
N GLU A 334 27.68 -24.56 -12.87
CA GLU A 334 26.57 -25.19 -12.15
C GLU A 334 26.99 -25.62 -10.73
N ALA A 335 28.22 -26.14 -10.57
CA ALA A 335 28.75 -26.56 -9.28
C ALA A 335 28.83 -25.41 -8.27
N GLU A 336 29.23 -24.22 -8.69
CA GLU A 336 29.25 -23.03 -7.82
C GLU A 336 27.83 -22.59 -7.42
N VAL A 337 26.85 -22.74 -8.31
CA VAL A 337 25.44 -22.47 -8.01
C VAL A 337 24.92 -23.49 -7.00
N LYS A 338 25.13 -24.78 -7.26
CA LYS A 338 24.74 -25.87 -6.35
C LYS A 338 25.37 -25.69 -4.97
N GLN A 339 26.65 -25.32 -4.90
CA GLN A 339 27.35 -25.10 -3.63
C GLN A 339 26.71 -23.97 -2.81
N ALA A 340 26.37 -22.84 -3.42
CA ALA A 340 25.70 -21.74 -2.74
C ALA A 340 24.31 -22.12 -2.21
N ILE A 341 23.60 -23.00 -2.93
CA ILE A 341 22.31 -23.56 -2.51
C ILE A 341 22.47 -24.52 -1.33
N ILE A 342 23.44 -25.43 -1.40
CA ILE A 342 23.76 -26.36 -0.30
C ILE A 342 24.11 -25.59 0.97
N GLU A 343 24.92 -24.53 0.87
CA GLU A 343 25.27 -23.69 2.03
C GLU A 343 24.06 -23.04 2.69
N LEU A 344 23.05 -22.64 1.91
CA LEU A 344 21.80 -22.13 2.45
C LEU A 344 21.04 -23.25 3.19
N ILE A 345 20.81 -24.38 2.53
CA ILE A 345 20.03 -25.50 3.11
C ILE A 345 20.70 -26.00 4.39
N ASP A 346 22.01 -26.20 4.37
CA ASP A 346 22.79 -26.64 5.52
C ASP A 346 22.64 -25.71 6.71
N LEU A 347 22.68 -24.40 6.47
CA LEU A 347 22.47 -23.43 7.53
C LEU A 347 21.05 -23.53 8.11
N ILE A 348 20.02 -23.65 7.25
CA ILE A 348 18.63 -23.77 7.70
C ILE A 348 18.42 -25.05 8.52
N ASN A 349 19.00 -26.18 8.11
CA ASN A 349 18.94 -27.44 8.84
C ASN A 349 19.49 -27.32 10.28
N THR A 350 20.45 -26.41 10.53
CA THR A 350 20.97 -26.16 11.90
C THR A 350 20.06 -25.30 12.77
N LEU A 351 19.02 -24.68 12.22
CA LEU A 351 18.14 -23.79 12.99
C LEU A 351 17.19 -24.60 13.88
N HIS A 352 17.20 -24.30 15.17
CA HIS A 352 16.26 -24.87 16.13
C HIS A 352 14.95 -24.08 16.14
N ASN A 353 13.85 -24.75 16.50
CA ASN A 353 12.51 -24.16 16.62
C ASN A 353 12.04 -23.52 15.31
N ILE A 354 12.19 -24.24 14.20
CA ILE A 354 11.56 -23.91 12.92
C ILE A 354 10.37 -24.84 12.68
N GLU A 355 9.23 -24.27 12.30
CA GLU A 355 8.00 -25.00 12.00
C GLU A 355 8.06 -25.66 10.61
N THR A 356 7.18 -26.63 10.35
CA THR A 356 7.11 -27.29 9.03
C THR A 356 6.86 -26.30 7.89
N VAL A 357 6.02 -25.28 8.11
CA VAL A 357 5.74 -24.25 7.10
C VAL A 357 6.99 -23.41 6.80
N GLU A 358 7.78 -23.09 7.83
CA GLU A 358 9.04 -22.36 7.67
C GLU A 358 10.05 -23.21 6.87
N ARG A 359 10.08 -24.53 7.10
CA ARG A 359 10.93 -25.44 6.31
C ARG A 359 10.59 -25.44 4.82
N GLU A 360 9.31 -25.39 4.46
CA GLU A 360 8.86 -25.30 3.06
C GLU A 360 9.23 -23.97 2.38
N ASP A 361 9.37 -22.87 3.14
CA ASP A 361 9.89 -21.60 2.59
C ASP A 361 11.33 -21.75 2.05
N THR A 362 12.07 -22.75 2.53
CA THR A 362 13.42 -23.08 2.04
C THR A 362 13.36 -23.66 0.62
N GLY A 363 12.38 -24.51 0.32
CA GLY A 363 12.17 -25.02 -1.04
C GLY A 363 11.90 -23.87 -2.02
N THR A 364 11.01 -22.96 -1.63
CA THR A 364 10.73 -21.72 -2.39
C THR A 364 12.01 -20.88 -2.59
N ALA A 365 12.85 -20.79 -1.55
CA ALA A 365 14.12 -20.08 -1.65
C ALA A 365 15.08 -20.71 -2.66
N VAL A 366 15.16 -22.04 -2.72
CA VAL A 366 16.02 -22.76 -3.67
C VAL A 366 15.56 -22.54 -5.11
N GLU A 367 14.26 -22.65 -5.39
CA GLU A 367 13.68 -22.37 -6.70
C GLU A 367 14.01 -20.94 -7.19
N GLN A 368 13.80 -19.95 -6.32
CA GLN A 368 14.14 -18.56 -6.62
C GLN A 368 15.64 -18.37 -6.89
N LEU A 369 16.50 -19.05 -6.13
CA LEU A 369 17.95 -18.96 -6.28
C LEU A 369 18.43 -19.59 -7.60
N VAL A 370 17.89 -20.75 -8.00
CA VAL A 370 18.19 -21.35 -9.31
C VAL A 370 17.72 -20.44 -10.43
N ALA A 371 16.48 -19.92 -10.36
CA ALA A 371 15.95 -18.96 -11.34
C ALA A 371 16.75 -17.65 -11.43
N SER A 372 17.48 -17.29 -10.37
CA SER A 372 18.36 -16.10 -10.33
C SER A 372 19.72 -16.28 -10.99
N SER A 373 20.10 -17.52 -11.30
CA SER A 373 21.35 -17.84 -11.96
C SER A 373 21.45 -17.20 -13.34
N ARG A 374 22.67 -16.85 -13.74
CA ARG A 374 22.96 -16.43 -15.13
C ARG A 374 23.16 -17.61 -16.06
N LEU A 375 23.29 -18.81 -15.49
CA LEU A 375 23.40 -20.06 -16.22
C LEU A 375 21.98 -20.54 -16.56
N ASP A 376 21.81 -21.09 -17.75
CA ASP A 376 20.54 -21.68 -18.19
C ASP A 376 20.36 -23.04 -17.51
N LEU A 377 19.87 -23.01 -16.27
CA LEU A 377 19.70 -24.19 -15.43
C LEU A 377 18.23 -24.64 -15.45
N PRO A 378 17.96 -25.93 -15.68
CA PRO A 378 16.62 -26.48 -15.55
C PRO A 378 16.11 -26.34 -14.11
N GLN A 379 14.82 -26.00 -13.96
CA GLN A 379 14.20 -25.81 -12.65
C GLN A 379 14.10 -27.11 -11.85
N GLU A 380 14.10 -28.26 -12.53
CA GLU A 380 14.11 -29.58 -11.91
C GLU A 380 15.35 -29.80 -11.01
N LEU A 381 16.47 -29.10 -11.29
CA LEU A 381 17.65 -29.13 -10.42
C LEU A 381 17.39 -28.48 -9.06
N ALA A 382 16.49 -27.49 -8.98
CA ALA A 382 16.16 -26.82 -7.72
C ALA A 382 15.52 -27.81 -6.74
N ALA A 383 14.50 -28.53 -7.20
CA ALA A 383 13.85 -29.58 -6.42
C ALA A 383 14.84 -30.69 -6.05
N GLN A 384 15.63 -31.17 -7.02
CA GLN A 384 16.62 -32.23 -6.76
C GLN A 384 17.65 -31.82 -5.70
N TRP A 385 18.25 -30.64 -5.81
CA TRP A 385 19.26 -30.19 -4.85
C TRP A 385 18.69 -29.90 -3.46
N PHE A 386 17.42 -29.48 -3.40
CA PHE A 386 16.72 -29.32 -2.14
C PHE A 386 16.45 -30.68 -1.49
N ASP A 387 15.89 -31.64 -2.24
CA ASP A 387 15.58 -32.99 -1.76
C ASP A 387 16.81 -33.79 -1.35
N ASP A 388 17.92 -33.65 -2.08
CA ASP A 388 19.19 -34.33 -1.79
C ASP A 388 19.78 -33.91 -0.42
N ARG A 389 19.40 -32.74 0.10
CA ARG A 389 20.11 -32.10 1.22
C ARG A 389 19.25 -31.72 2.42
N ARG A 390 17.93 -31.59 2.26
CA ARG A 390 17.03 -31.36 3.40
C ARG A 390 17.05 -32.55 4.36
N ASP A 391 17.02 -32.27 5.66
CA ASP A 391 17.02 -33.30 6.72
C ASP A 391 15.69 -33.36 7.49
N PHE A 392 14.64 -32.79 6.90
CA PHE A 392 13.33 -32.59 7.51
C PHE A 392 12.15 -33.09 6.68
#